data_AF-A0A0U4EEB7-F1
#
_entry.id   AF-A0A0U4EEB7-F1
#
_cell.length_a   1.000
_cell.length_b   1.000
_cell.length_c   1.000
_cell.angle_alpha   90.00
_cell.angle_beta   90.00
_cell.angle_gamma   90.00
#
_symmetry.space_group_name_H-M   'P 1'
#
loop_
_entity.id
_entity.type
_entity.pdbx_description
1 polymer ?
#
loop_
_entity_poly.entity_id
_entity_poly.type
_entity_poly.pdbx_seq_one_letter_code
_entity_poly.pdbx_strand_id
1 'polypeptide(L)'
;MMKALLKNQWKIFINTMKTQPAKNYFGYFVMFVVFAILLYWLSAGIWVIADAITEPVFAGILSYGFLLVIGFIILLGLPQVFKHLYSATDLNLLFTLPIPTRYIFWVKYMQSFAGVPLLVFVLYIIPLYVYGLVKGVSLLYYPVVPIVLFAVIVIGLSIAYVFNLLLIQVVPASKANEFMTVMSVLSGIFVYAILMAPNLANDRPLSEMILSGLPLFPEWVPVTWASDAITGAADGSFDLFLPLVMIIVLAVIAFIVTSTLVERGFRTGWIKLSEGSGKKRKKKSGQTGSQLHHPVIAIGKKEWYAIKRDLREWLVFLPFVFFFVFGFAGLLSGGGSLGDLRGPNDVTWPVAQAILLFVYAMFNGQIASSTIAREAKSVWILRILPLSGKHIALGKLWISWLLPFVILTVVEIVAGLFFGWTLLQFASGIAMKAVVTIGISAIGMWLGTIGAKYNPANPQNRLKFGTAIVLMMVSYVYLFFALIPFVMLILPVEVMEFTQMVSQDAGGLIGFAAGFVYTVLSWKAASPVMVTIAGVLLMLLISLGVAYLFTMMSARKFDLGIEIEMVQDTGSKAALGKKAGSL
;
A
#
# COMPACT_ATOMS: atom_id res chain seq x y z
N MET A 1 -27.21 23.98 -19.76
CA MET A 1 -26.68 23.65 -18.41
C MET A 1 -25.29 23.01 -18.46
N MET A 2 -25.07 21.92 -19.22
CA MET A 2 -23.76 21.23 -19.32
C MET A 2 -22.58 22.18 -19.61
N LYS A 3 -22.70 23.04 -20.63
CA LYS A 3 -21.66 24.01 -21.01
C LYS A 3 -21.28 24.97 -19.88
N ALA A 4 -22.24 25.37 -19.04
CA ALA A 4 -21.98 26.24 -17.89
C ALA A 4 -21.22 25.50 -16.77
N LEU A 5 -21.59 24.24 -16.49
CA LEU A 5 -20.87 23.40 -15.52
C LEU A 5 -19.43 23.13 -15.96
N LEU A 6 -19.23 22.77 -17.23
CA LEU A 6 -17.89 22.55 -17.79
C LEU A 6 -17.04 23.83 -17.76
N LYS A 7 -17.63 24.98 -18.10
CA LYS A 7 -16.94 26.28 -18.00
C LYS A 7 -16.56 26.61 -16.56
N ASN A 8 -17.40 26.27 -15.59
CA ASN A 8 -17.07 26.45 -14.18
C ASN A 8 -15.92 25.53 -13.73
N GLN A 9 -15.96 24.25 -14.10
CA GLN A 9 -14.89 23.31 -13.79
C GLN A 9 -13.56 23.72 -14.44
N TRP A 10 -13.59 24.23 -15.67
CA TRP A 10 -12.41 24.78 -16.33
C TRP A 10 -11.84 25.99 -15.59
N LYS A 11 -12.70 26.91 -15.12
CA LYS A 11 -12.27 28.04 -14.28
C LYS A 11 -11.65 27.58 -12.96
N ILE A 12 -12.26 26.59 -12.29
CA ILE A 12 -11.72 25.99 -11.06
C ILE A 12 -10.34 25.39 -11.34
N PHE A 13 -10.18 24.65 -12.43
CA PHE A 13 -8.90 24.06 -12.81
C PHE A 13 -7.82 25.14 -13.03
N ILE A 14 -8.11 26.17 -13.83
CA ILE A 14 -7.17 27.27 -14.08
C ILE A 14 -6.80 28.00 -12.79
N ASN A 15 -7.79 28.32 -11.96
CA ASN A 15 -7.54 29.01 -10.69
C ASN A 15 -6.71 28.14 -9.74
N THR A 16 -7.03 26.84 -9.67
CA THR A 16 -6.26 25.88 -8.87
C THR A 16 -4.81 25.87 -9.31
N MET A 17 -4.56 25.75 -10.63
CA MET A 17 -3.20 25.81 -11.18
C MET A 17 -2.50 27.11 -10.76
N LYS A 18 -3.10 28.28 -10.98
CA LYS A 18 -2.50 29.58 -10.64
C LYS A 18 -2.18 29.77 -9.15
N THR A 19 -2.94 29.14 -8.27
CA THR A 19 -2.78 29.30 -6.81
C THR A 19 -1.79 28.32 -6.17
N GLN A 20 -1.23 27.37 -6.92
CA GLN A 20 -0.36 26.34 -6.34
C GLN A 20 1.02 26.88 -5.95
N PRO A 21 1.63 26.39 -4.85
CA PRO A 21 3.00 26.72 -4.50
C PRO A 21 3.99 26.15 -5.53
N ALA A 22 5.13 26.82 -5.73
CA ALA A 22 6.19 26.40 -6.67
C ALA A 22 6.64 24.93 -6.50
N LYS A 23 6.62 24.42 -5.26
CA LYS A 23 6.94 23.02 -4.95
C LYS A 23 6.04 22.02 -5.70
N ASN A 24 4.77 22.33 -5.90
CA ASN A 24 3.85 21.41 -6.58
C ASN A 24 4.11 21.38 -8.09
N TYR A 25 4.47 22.52 -8.69
CA TYR A 25 4.88 22.59 -10.09
C TYR A 25 6.12 21.74 -10.36
N PHE A 26 7.11 21.78 -9.47
CA PHE A 26 8.26 20.87 -9.53
C PHE A 26 7.82 19.40 -9.49
N GLY A 27 6.87 19.07 -8.60
CA GLY A 27 6.28 17.73 -8.55
C GLY A 27 5.62 17.30 -9.86
N TYR A 28 4.84 18.18 -10.51
CA TYR A 28 4.25 17.89 -11.82
C TYR A 28 5.29 17.72 -12.92
N PHE A 29 6.35 18.52 -12.91
CA PHE A 29 7.46 18.39 -13.85
C PHE A 29 8.16 17.03 -13.69
N VAL A 30 8.49 16.62 -12.46
CA VAL A 30 9.09 15.31 -12.19
C VAL A 30 8.18 14.18 -12.68
N MET A 31 6.88 14.24 -12.39
CA MET A 31 5.92 13.23 -12.88
C MET A 31 5.85 13.17 -14.41
N PHE A 32 5.89 14.33 -15.07
CA PHE A 32 5.93 14.40 -16.54
C PHE A 32 7.21 13.79 -17.10
N VAL A 33 8.37 14.08 -16.51
CA VAL A 33 9.66 13.50 -16.92
C VAL A 33 9.66 11.97 -16.72
N VAL A 34 9.19 11.47 -15.58
CA VAL A 34 9.07 10.02 -15.33
C VAL A 34 8.15 9.36 -16.36
N PHE A 35 7.00 9.98 -16.65
CA PHE A 35 6.07 9.49 -17.65
C PHE A 35 6.67 9.49 -19.06
N ALA A 36 7.42 10.54 -19.42
CA ALA A 36 8.12 10.64 -20.70
C ALA A 36 9.24 9.59 -20.85
N ILE A 37 10.01 9.35 -19.79
CA ILE A 37 11.04 8.29 -19.76
C ILE A 37 10.38 6.92 -19.95
N LEU A 38 9.26 6.66 -19.27
CA LEU A 38 8.53 5.41 -19.38
C LEU A 38 7.97 5.21 -20.80
N LEU A 39 7.40 6.26 -21.41
CA LEU A 39 6.96 6.26 -22.80
C LEU A 39 8.10 5.98 -23.79
N TYR A 40 9.25 6.62 -23.58
CA TYR A 40 10.44 6.40 -24.39
C TYR A 40 10.91 4.95 -24.30
N TRP A 41 11.00 4.39 -23.09
CA TRP A 41 11.40 2.99 -22.88
C TRP A 41 10.44 2.00 -23.54
N LEU A 42 9.13 2.20 -23.40
CA LEU A 42 8.14 1.36 -24.08
C LEU A 42 8.25 1.44 -25.60
N SER A 43 8.40 2.66 -26.13
CA SER A 43 8.50 2.90 -27.57
C SER A 43 9.79 2.32 -28.16
N ALA A 44 10.92 2.49 -27.46
CA ALA A 44 12.20 1.91 -27.85
C ALA A 44 12.17 0.37 -27.80
N GLY A 45 11.51 -0.19 -26.77
CA GLY A 45 11.28 -1.64 -26.67
C GLY A 45 10.52 -2.17 -27.89
N ILE A 46 9.40 -1.52 -28.26
CA ILE A 46 8.63 -1.89 -29.46
C ILE A 46 9.48 -1.74 -30.72
N TRP A 47 10.23 -0.66 -30.87
CA TRP A 47 11.07 -0.44 -32.05
C TRP A 47 12.03 -1.61 -32.31
N VAL A 48 12.64 -2.16 -31.26
CA VAL A 48 13.62 -3.25 -31.36
C VAL A 48 12.94 -4.58 -31.70
N ILE A 49 11.77 -4.87 -31.12
CA ILE A 49 11.10 -6.17 -31.28
C ILE A 49 10.11 -6.20 -32.44
N ALA A 50 9.70 -5.05 -32.97
CA ALA A 50 8.62 -4.95 -33.95
C ALA A 50 8.85 -5.89 -35.13
N ASP A 51 10.06 -5.92 -35.69
CA ASP A 51 10.40 -6.75 -36.85
C ASP A 51 10.23 -8.24 -36.58
N ALA A 52 10.51 -8.70 -35.36
CA ALA A 52 10.41 -10.10 -34.96
C ALA A 52 8.97 -10.55 -34.63
N ILE A 53 8.01 -9.63 -34.50
CA ILE A 53 6.62 -9.96 -34.18
C ILE A 53 5.87 -10.37 -35.46
N THR A 54 5.35 -11.60 -35.47
CA THR A 54 4.40 -12.07 -36.50
C THR A 54 2.98 -11.59 -36.20
N GLU A 55 2.09 -11.57 -37.21
CA GLU A 55 0.70 -11.12 -37.06
C GLU A 55 -0.08 -11.85 -35.93
N PRO A 56 -0.04 -13.19 -35.80
CA PRO A 56 -0.74 -13.88 -34.71
C PRO A 56 -0.18 -13.52 -33.33
N VAL A 57 1.14 -13.28 -33.25
CA VAL A 57 1.79 -12.84 -32.01
C VAL A 57 1.36 -11.41 -31.67
N PHE A 58 1.26 -10.53 -32.66
CA PHE A 58 0.77 -9.17 -32.47
C PHE A 58 -0.68 -9.15 -31.95
N ALA A 59 -1.56 -9.96 -32.54
CA ALA A 59 -2.94 -10.11 -32.08
C ALA A 59 -3.01 -10.61 -30.62
N GLY A 60 -2.17 -11.59 -30.26
CA GLY A 60 -2.03 -12.06 -28.88
C GLY A 60 -1.62 -10.93 -27.92
N ILE A 61 -0.54 -10.22 -28.24
CA ILE A 61 -0.02 -9.10 -27.43
C ILE A 61 -1.10 -8.02 -27.24
N LEU A 62 -1.81 -7.63 -28.30
CA LEU A 62 -2.87 -6.64 -28.25
C LEU A 62 -4.02 -7.09 -27.36
N SER A 63 -4.45 -8.35 -27.48
CA SER A 63 -5.51 -8.91 -26.66
C SER A 63 -5.14 -8.87 -25.18
N TYR A 64 -4.01 -9.45 -24.77
CA TYR A 64 -3.57 -9.35 -23.38
C TYR A 64 -3.34 -7.90 -22.93
N GLY A 65 -2.87 -7.03 -23.84
CA GLY A 65 -2.72 -5.61 -23.62
C GLY A 65 -4.03 -4.89 -23.30
N PHE A 66 -5.11 -5.15 -24.04
CA PHE A 66 -6.42 -4.55 -23.79
C PHE A 66 -7.10 -5.11 -22.54
N LEU A 67 -6.93 -6.41 -22.25
CA LEU A 67 -7.37 -6.98 -20.97
C LEU A 67 -6.68 -6.26 -19.79
N LEU A 68 -5.37 -6.02 -19.92
CA LEU A 68 -4.59 -5.27 -18.96
C LEU A 68 -5.11 -3.83 -18.84
N VAL A 69 -5.37 -3.13 -19.94
CA VAL A 69 -5.97 -1.77 -19.91
C VAL A 69 -7.28 -1.77 -19.12
N ILE A 70 -8.19 -2.70 -19.39
CA ILE A 70 -9.47 -2.81 -18.67
C ILE A 70 -9.22 -3.07 -17.19
N GLY A 71 -8.34 -4.02 -16.85
CA GLY A 71 -7.99 -4.35 -15.47
C GLY A 71 -7.40 -3.15 -14.70
N PHE A 72 -6.48 -2.41 -15.34
CA PHE A 72 -5.87 -1.21 -14.77
C PHE A 72 -6.90 -0.11 -14.54
N ILE A 73 -7.80 0.15 -15.49
CA ILE A 73 -8.84 1.16 -15.34
C ILE A 73 -9.82 0.77 -14.24
N ILE A 74 -10.17 -0.50 -14.10
CA ILE A 74 -11.03 -0.94 -13.00
C ILE A 74 -10.32 -0.70 -11.66
N LEU A 75 -9.10 -1.21 -11.49
CA LEU A 75 -8.43 -1.18 -10.19
C LEU A 75 -8.01 0.24 -9.77
N LEU A 76 -7.40 1.02 -10.67
CA LEU A 76 -6.96 2.39 -10.39
C LEU A 76 -8.12 3.40 -10.50
N GLY A 77 -9.09 3.15 -11.39
CA GLY A 77 -10.24 4.02 -11.59
C GLY A 77 -11.28 3.90 -10.50
N LEU A 78 -11.41 2.77 -9.81
CA LEU A 78 -12.36 2.60 -8.70
C LEU A 78 -12.20 3.67 -7.59
N PRO A 79 -11.00 3.85 -6.98
CA PRO A 79 -10.71 4.95 -6.05
C PRO A 79 -11.05 6.34 -6.62
N GLN A 80 -10.69 6.58 -7.88
CA GLN A 80 -10.89 7.85 -8.54
C GLN A 80 -12.38 8.18 -8.73
N VAL A 81 -13.14 7.22 -9.28
CA VAL A 81 -14.58 7.35 -9.53
C VAL A 81 -15.34 7.57 -8.23
N PHE A 82 -14.99 6.84 -7.17
CA PHE A 82 -15.58 7.06 -5.85
C PHE A 82 -15.34 8.48 -5.36
N LYS A 83 -14.09 8.97 -5.45
CA LYS A 83 -13.75 10.31 -5.01
C LYS A 83 -14.59 11.37 -5.74
N HIS A 84 -14.76 11.23 -7.05
CA HIS A 84 -15.54 12.17 -7.85
C HIS A 84 -17.05 12.10 -7.60
N LEU A 85 -17.60 10.90 -7.38
CA LEU A 85 -19.04 10.71 -7.18
C LEU A 85 -19.49 10.95 -5.74
N TYR A 86 -18.66 10.62 -4.76
CA TYR A 86 -19.15 10.42 -3.41
C TYR A 86 -18.41 11.23 -2.35
N SER A 87 -17.16 11.61 -2.62
CA SER A 87 -16.34 12.35 -1.66
C SER A 87 -16.03 13.79 -2.09
N ALA A 88 -16.48 14.21 -3.27
CA ALA A 88 -16.20 15.55 -3.77
C ALA A 88 -16.97 16.61 -2.97
N THR A 89 -16.27 17.65 -2.54
CA THR A 89 -16.80 18.71 -1.67
C THR A 89 -17.86 19.58 -2.35
N ASP A 90 -17.84 19.65 -3.68
CA ASP A 90 -18.77 20.42 -4.50
C ASP A 90 -20.16 19.77 -4.61
N LEU A 91 -20.30 18.48 -4.25
CA LEU A 91 -21.57 17.75 -4.37
C LEU A 91 -22.69 18.34 -3.51
N ASN A 92 -22.36 18.78 -2.28
CA ASN A 92 -23.33 19.40 -1.37
C ASN A 92 -23.97 20.63 -2.02
N LEU A 93 -23.15 21.46 -2.68
CA LEU A 93 -23.64 22.64 -3.40
C LEU A 93 -24.38 22.24 -4.67
N LEU A 94 -23.84 21.31 -5.46
CA LEU A 94 -24.46 20.89 -6.73
C LEU A 94 -25.85 20.25 -6.54
N PHE A 95 -26.07 19.51 -5.45
CA PHE A 95 -27.37 18.92 -5.14
C PHE A 95 -28.39 19.88 -4.52
N THR A 96 -27.97 21.07 -4.06
CA THR A 96 -28.89 22.12 -3.60
C THR A 96 -29.34 23.03 -4.73
N LEU A 97 -28.61 23.06 -5.84
CA LEU A 97 -28.99 23.80 -7.05
C LEU A 97 -30.05 23.03 -7.86
N PRO A 98 -30.92 23.71 -8.62
CA PRO A 98 -31.93 23.09 -9.48
C PRO A 98 -31.31 22.52 -10.77
N ILE A 99 -30.31 21.63 -10.61
CA ILE A 99 -29.58 21.00 -11.70
C ILE A 99 -29.95 19.51 -11.72
N PRO A 100 -30.44 18.97 -12.85
CA PRO A 100 -30.74 17.55 -12.95
C PRO A 100 -29.48 16.69 -12.68
N THR A 101 -29.67 15.63 -11.90
CA THR A 101 -28.63 14.66 -11.51
C THR A 101 -27.83 14.13 -12.70
N ARG A 102 -28.49 13.95 -13.85
CA ARG A 102 -27.87 13.60 -15.14
C ARG A 102 -26.65 14.47 -15.40
N TYR A 103 -26.82 15.79 -15.48
CA TYR A 103 -25.74 16.71 -15.86
C TYR A 103 -24.56 16.68 -14.87
N ILE A 104 -24.84 16.50 -13.58
CA ILE A 104 -23.80 16.34 -12.56
C ILE A 104 -23.01 15.07 -12.83
N PHE A 105 -23.70 13.95 -13.07
CA PHE A 105 -23.07 12.67 -13.41
C PHE A 105 -22.16 12.76 -14.64
N TRP A 106 -22.63 13.35 -15.74
CA TRP A 106 -21.81 13.50 -16.96
C TRP A 106 -20.54 14.31 -16.73
N VAL A 107 -20.62 15.41 -15.96
CA VAL A 107 -19.45 16.21 -15.61
C VAL A 107 -18.45 15.38 -14.79
N LYS A 108 -18.93 14.61 -13.81
CA LYS A 108 -18.07 13.71 -13.02
C LYS A 108 -17.49 12.57 -13.87
N TYR A 109 -18.24 12.02 -14.82
CA TYR A 109 -17.75 11.00 -15.75
C TYR A 109 -16.62 11.52 -16.64
N MET A 110 -16.78 12.73 -17.20
CA MET A 110 -15.72 13.39 -17.98
C MET A 110 -14.49 13.72 -17.12
N GLN A 111 -14.68 14.12 -15.86
CA GLN A 111 -13.57 14.32 -14.90
C GLN A 111 -12.83 13.02 -14.61
N SER A 112 -13.56 11.92 -14.43
CA SER A 112 -12.94 10.61 -14.23
C SER A 112 -12.16 10.15 -15.46
N PHE A 113 -12.69 10.38 -16.66
CA PHE A 113 -11.98 10.08 -17.91
C PHE A 113 -10.66 10.85 -18.03
N ALA A 114 -10.65 12.14 -17.67
CA ALA A 114 -9.47 13.01 -17.75
C ALA A 114 -8.33 12.65 -16.79
N GLY A 115 -8.53 11.70 -15.86
CA GLY A 115 -7.50 11.24 -14.92
C GLY A 115 -6.75 10.01 -15.43
N VAL A 116 -6.85 8.89 -14.70
CA VAL A 116 -6.14 7.64 -15.04
C VAL A 116 -6.47 7.12 -16.45
N PRO A 117 -7.74 7.09 -16.91
CA PRO A 117 -8.08 6.59 -18.24
C PRO A 117 -7.36 7.34 -19.37
N LEU A 118 -7.28 8.67 -19.31
CA LEU A 118 -6.56 9.47 -20.30
C LEU A 118 -5.05 9.19 -20.29
N LEU A 119 -4.44 9.00 -19.11
CA LEU A 119 -3.03 8.62 -19.02
C LEU A 119 -2.78 7.26 -19.66
N VAL A 120 -3.65 6.28 -19.44
CA VAL A 120 -3.56 4.95 -20.07
C VAL A 120 -3.75 5.05 -21.58
N PHE A 121 -4.66 5.92 -22.06
CA PHE A 121 -4.84 6.19 -23.49
C PHE A 121 -3.54 6.68 -24.14
N VAL A 122 -2.89 7.69 -23.55
CA VAL A 122 -1.62 8.24 -24.05
C VAL A 122 -0.50 7.21 -23.95
N LEU A 123 -0.49 6.41 -22.88
CA LEU A 123 0.50 5.36 -22.66
C LEU A 123 0.47 4.28 -23.76
N TYR A 124 -0.71 3.96 -24.29
CA TYR A 124 -0.89 2.92 -25.31
C TYR A 124 -0.85 3.45 -26.74
N ILE A 125 -1.35 4.66 -27.00
CA ILE A 125 -1.41 5.19 -28.37
C ILE A 125 -0.01 5.41 -28.96
N ILE A 126 0.94 5.93 -28.17
CA ILE A 126 2.29 6.26 -28.64
C ILE A 126 3.05 5.00 -29.07
N PRO A 127 3.17 3.94 -28.24
CA PRO A 127 3.88 2.73 -28.64
C PRO A 127 3.23 2.01 -29.84
N LEU A 128 1.89 2.03 -29.96
CA LEU A 128 1.19 1.46 -31.13
C LEU A 128 1.47 2.25 -32.41
N TYR A 129 1.53 3.58 -32.33
CA TYR A 129 1.90 4.38 -33.50
C TYR A 129 3.34 4.11 -33.93
N VAL A 130 4.25 3.91 -32.97
CA VAL A 130 5.63 3.51 -33.25
C VAL A 130 5.68 2.14 -33.95
N TYR A 131 4.89 1.16 -33.50
CA TYR A 131 4.76 -0.13 -34.19
C TYR A 131 4.34 0.04 -35.66
N GLY A 132 3.29 0.83 -35.91
CA GLY A 132 2.80 1.08 -37.27
C GLY A 132 3.83 1.75 -38.19
N LEU A 133 4.64 2.66 -37.63
CA LEU A 133 5.72 3.34 -38.38
C LEU A 133 6.86 2.38 -38.74
N VAL A 134 7.24 1.46 -37.84
CA VAL A 134 8.34 0.50 -38.08
C VAL A 134 7.92 -0.57 -39.10
N LYS A 135 6.71 -1.13 -38.97
CA LYS A 135 6.21 -2.17 -39.87
C LYS A 135 5.69 -1.68 -41.22
N GLY A 136 5.52 -0.37 -41.40
CA GLY A 136 5.00 0.21 -42.64
C GLY A 136 3.55 -0.20 -42.93
N VAL A 137 2.70 -0.23 -41.89
CA VAL A 137 1.31 -0.70 -41.98
C VAL A 137 0.40 0.27 -42.77
N SER A 138 -0.77 -0.22 -43.16
CA SER A 138 -1.78 0.55 -43.90
C SER A 138 -2.17 1.86 -43.20
N LEU A 139 -2.54 2.88 -43.98
CA LEU A 139 -3.00 4.18 -43.47
C LEU A 139 -4.27 4.06 -42.60
N LEU A 140 -5.06 3.00 -42.78
CA LEU A 140 -6.27 2.71 -41.98
C LEU A 140 -5.96 2.41 -40.51
N TYR A 141 -4.75 1.95 -40.21
CA TYR A 141 -4.32 1.65 -38.84
C TYR A 141 -4.37 2.87 -37.91
N TYR A 142 -3.85 4.01 -38.37
CA TYR A 142 -3.71 5.23 -37.55
C TYR A 142 -5.03 5.81 -37.01
N PRO A 143 -6.14 5.88 -37.78
CA PRO A 143 -7.44 6.28 -37.25
C PRO A 143 -8.16 5.17 -36.47
N VAL A 144 -7.93 3.88 -36.78
CA VAL A 144 -8.61 2.77 -36.08
C VAL A 144 -8.09 2.60 -34.65
N VAL A 145 -6.77 2.68 -34.44
CA VAL A 145 -6.13 2.55 -33.11
C VAL A 145 -6.75 3.46 -32.03
N PRO A 146 -6.86 4.80 -32.21
CA PRO A 146 -7.45 5.67 -31.19
C PRO A 146 -8.94 5.39 -30.97
N ILE A 147 -9.69 4.95 -32.00
CA ILE A 147 -11.12 4.60 -31.86
C ILE A 147 -11.27 3.36 -30.99
N VAL A 148 -10.51 2.30 -31.28
CA VAL A 148 -10.53 1.04 -30.52
C VAL A 148 -10.07 1.28 -29.08
N LEU A 149 -8.96 2.01 -28.90
CA LEU A 149 -8.47 2.36 -27.56
C LEU A 149 -9.53 3.13 -26.77
N PHE A 150 -10.18 4.13 -27.38
CA PHE A 150 -11.24 4.88 -26.73
C PHE A 150 -12.41 3.97 -26.31
N ALA A 151 -12.84 3.05 -27.18
CA ALA A 151 -13.90 2.09 -26.88
C ALA A 151 -13.53 1.18 -25.69
N VAL A 152 -12.33 0.59 -25.68
CA VAL A 152 -11.83 -0.27 -24.58
C VAL A 152 -11.78 0.49 -23.25
N ILE A 153 -11.31 1.74 -23.29
CA ILE A 153 -11.22 2.60 -22.10
C ILE A 153 -12.61 2.94 -21.56
N VAL A 154 -13.55 3.28 -22.44
CA VAL A 154 -14.95 3.55 -22.06
C VAL A 154 -15.58 2.31 -21.43
N ILE A 155 -15.31 1.11 -21.94
CA ILE A 155 -15.77 -0.15 -21.33
C ILE A 155 -15.19 -0.29 -19.91
N GLY A 156 -13.87 -0.20 -19.74
CA GLY A 156 -13.22 -0.31 -18.44
C GLY A 156 -13.73 0.71 -17.42
N LEU A 157 -13.91 1.98 -17.85
CA LEU A 157 -14.44 3.04 -16.99
C LEU A 157 -15.90 2.79 -16.63
N SER A 158 -16.71 2.33 -17.58
CA SER A 158 -18.13 2.00 -17.37
C SER A 158 -18.30 0.89 -16.34
N ILE A 159 -17.45 -0.14 -16.40
CA ILE A 159 -17.39 -1.21 -15.42
C ILE A 159 -17.01 -0.65 -14.04
N ALA A 160 -15.95 0.17 -13.95
CA ALA A 160 -15.53 0.78 -12.69
C ALA A 160 -16.65 1.59 -12.02
N TYR A 161 -17.45 2.32 -12.80
CA TYR A 161 -18.62 3.07 -12.32
C TYR A 161 -19.75 2.18 -11.79
N VAL A 162 -20.09 1.11 -12.51
CA VAL A 162 -21.11 0.14 -12.06
C VAL A 162 -20.66 -0.57 -10.79
N PHE A 163 -19.39 -0.98 -10.73
CA PHE A 163 -18.80 -1.55 -9.51
C PHE A 163 -18.87 -0.57 -8.34
N ASN A 164 -18.61 0.73 -8.55
CA ASN A 164 -18.71 1.73 -7.50
C ASN A 164 -20.14 1.87 -6.95
N LEU A 165 -21.15 1.79 -7.84
CA LEU A 165 -22.55 1.79 -7.45
C LEU A 165 -22.97 0.49 -6.74
N LEU A 166 -22.44 -0.66 -7.12
CA LEU A 166 -22.70 -1.90 -6.40
C LEU A 166 -22.04 -1.86 -5.02
N LEU A 167 -20.81 -1.34 -4.95
CA LEU A 167 -20.04 -1.20 -3.73
C LEU A 167 -20.78 -0.41 -2.66
N ILE A 168 -21.34 0.75 -3.02
CA ILE A 168 -22.05 1.60 -2.05
C ILE A 168 -23.35 0.99 -1.52
N GLN A 169 -23.91 -0.01 -2.22
CA GLN A 169 -25.08 -0.75 -1.78
C GLN A 169 -24.71 -1.85 -0.78
N VAL A 170 -23.55 -2.48 -0.95
CA VAL A 170 -23.06 -3.58 -0.10
C VAL A 170 -22.28 -3.08 1.10
N VAL A 171 -21.37 -2.12 0.89
CA VAL A 171 -20.46 -1.61 1.91
C VAL A 171 -21.13 -0.45 2.65
N PRO A 172 -21.17 -0.49 4.00
CA PRO A 172 -21.68 0.63 4.78
C PRO A 172 -20.95 1.93 4.41
N ALA A 173 -21.73 2.99 4.20
CA ALA A 173 -21.26 4.35 3.97
C ALA A 173 -20.08 4.79 4.85
N SER A 174 -20.12 4.43 6.13
CA SER A 174 -19.06 4.75 7.10
C SER A 174 -17.69 4.17 6.76
N LYS A 175 -17.63 3.10 5.97
CA LYS A 175 -16.41 2.36 5.61
C LYS A 175 -15.96 2.53 4.17
N ALA A 176 -16.71 3.29 3.36
CA ALA A 176 -16.41 3.38 1.94
C ALA A 176 -15.02 3.99 1.67
N ASN A 177 -14.63 5.04 2.40
CA ASN A 177 -13.29 5.62 2.34
C ASN A 177 -12.17 4.65 2.75
N GLU A 178 -12.45 3.74 3.70
CA GLU A 178 -11.51 2.70 4.12
C GLU A 178 -11.27 1.71 2.98
N PHE A 179 -12.36 1.24 2.37
CA PHE A 179 -12.31 0.33 1.23
C PHE A 179 -11.58 0.94 0.03
N MET A 180 -11.78 2.23 -0.28
CA MET A 180 -11.07 2.87 -1.39
C MET A 180 -9.56 2.91 -1.18
N THR A 181 -9.13 3.11 0.07
CA THR A 181 -7.70 3.07 0.42
C THR A 181 -7.14 1.66 0.18
N VAL A 182 -7.90 0.63 0.58
CA VAL A 182 -7.54 -0.77 0.35
C VAL A 182 -7.48 -1.10 -1.14
N MET A 183 -8.45 -0.66 -1.94
CA MET A 183 -8.46 -0.87 -3.39
C MET A 183 -7.31 -0.16 -4.09
N SER A 184 -6.93 1.04 -3.65
CA SER A 184 -5.76 1.75 -4.18
C SER A 184 -4.48 0.95 -3.94
N VAL A 185 -4.34 0.38 -2.75
CA VAL A 185 -3.19 -0.46 -2.38
C VAL A 185 -3.19 -1.78 -3.15
N LEU A 186 -4.33 -2.47 -3.23
CA LEU A 186 -4.48 -3.70 -4.01
C LEU A 186 -4.21 -3.47 -5.49
N SER A 187 -4.62 -2.32 -6.03
CA SER A 187 -4.27 -1.93 -7.39
C SER A 187 -2.76 -1.83 -7.56
N GLY A 188 -2.05 -1.19 -6.63
CA GLY A 188 -0.58 -1.13 -6.67
C GLY A 188 0.07 -2.52 -6.63
N ILE A 189 -0.44 -3.41 -5.77
CA ILE A 189 -0.01 -4.83 -5.72
C ILE A 189 -0.22 -5.50 -7.06
N PHE A 190 -1.39 -5.33 -7.66
CA PHE A 190 -1.74 -5.95 -8.93
C PHE A 190 -0.86 -5.45 -10.08
N VAL A 191 -0.61 -4.14 -10.17
CA VAL A 191 0.32 -3.58 -11.16
C VAL A 191 1.70 -4.20 -11.02
N TYR A 192 2.23 -4.26 -9.79
CA TYR A 192 3.51 -4.89 -9.55
C TYR A 192 3.51 -6.38 -9.91
N ALA A 193 2.48 -7.11 -9.47
CA ALA A 193 2.37 -8.54 -9.73
C ALA A 193 2.35 -8.84 -11.23
N ILE A 194 1.73 -7.99 -12.05
CA ILE A 194 1.79 -8.12 -13.51
C ILE A 194 3.21 -7.86 -14.05
N LEU A 195 3.89 -6.82 -13.57
CA LEU A 195 5.25 -6.51 -13.99
C LEU A 195 6.23 -7.63 -13.60
N MET A 196 5.97 -8.30 -12.49
CA MET A 196 6.82 -9.36 -11.96
C MET A 196 6.42 -10.76 -12.44
N ALA A 197 5.14 -11.01 -12.78
CA ALA A 197 4.63 -12.32 -13.19
C ALA A 197 5.48 -12.99 -14.28
N PRO A 198 5.97 -12.29 -15.32
CA PRO A 198 6.88 -12.86 -16.30
C PRO A 198 8.16 -13.45 -15.70
N ASN A 199 8.72 -12.79 -14.68
CA ASN A 199 9.94 -13.20 -14.00
C ASN A 199 9.71 -14.37 -13.03
N LEU A 200 8.47 -14.61 -12.59
CA LEU A 200 8.14 -15.75 -11.71
C LEU A 200 7.68 -16.98 -12.50
N ALA A 201 7.06 -16.77 -13.65
CA ALA A 201 6.38 -17.83 -14.38
C ALA A 201 7.30 -18.63 -15.32
N ASN A 202 8.45 -18.07 -15.74
CA ASN A 202 9.31 -18.72 -16.72
C ASN A 202 10.80 -18.51 -16.45
N ASP A 203 11.60 -19.53 -16.74
CA ASP A 203 13.06 -19.44 -16.84
C ASP A 203 13.52 -18.78 -18.16
N ARG A 204 12.58 -18.54 -19.08
CA ARG A 204 12.82 -17.87 -20.36
C ARG A 204 12.56 -16.37 -20.22
N PRO A 205 13.40 -15.52 -20.86
CA PRO A 205 13.15 -14.09 -20.86
C PRO A 205 11.79 -13.78 -21.50
N LEU A 206 11.09 -12.76 -20.97
CA LEU A 206 9.77 -12.32 -21.44
C LEU A 206 9.71 -12.14 -22.97
N SER A 207 10.80 -11.72 -23.60
CA SER A 207 10.93 -11.60 -25.05
C SER A 207 10.70 -12.93 -25.77
N GLU A 208 11.26 -14.04 -25.28
CA GLU A 208 11.09 -15.36 -25.89
C GLU A 208 9.68 -15.90 -25.69
N MET A 209 9.06 -15.66 -24.52
CA MET A 209 7.67 -16.06 -24.28
C MET A 209 6.71 -15.32 -25.22
N ILE A 210 6.91 -14.02 -25.39
CA ILE A 210 6.11 -13.19 -26.30
C ILE A 210 6.29 -13.65 -27.74
N LEU A 211 7.53 -13.91 -28.17
CA LEU A 211 7.84 -14.36 -29.53
C LEU A 211 7.35 -15.80 -29.81
N SER A 212 7.23 -16.64 -28.78
CA SER A 212 6.68 -18.00 -28.91
C SER A 212 5.16 -18.07 -29.11
N GLY A 213 4.47 -16.92 -29.00
CA GLY A 213 3.03 -16.81 -29.14
C GLY A 213 2.29 -17.00 -27.83
N LEU A 214 1.55 -15.97 -27.42
CA LEU A 214 0.64 -16.05 -26.29
C LEU A 214 -0.64 -16.82 -26.70
N PRO A 215 -1.27 -17.59 -25.79
CA PRO A 215 -2.50 -18.31 -26.11
C PRO A 215 -3.59 -17.32 -26.51
N LEU A 216 -4.20 -17.52 -27.68
CA LEU A 216 -5.25 -16.64 -28.15
C LEU A 216 -6.52 -16.83 -27.30
N PHE A 217 -7.16 -15.71 -26.95
CA PHE A 217 -8.46 -15.76 -26.30
C PHE A 217 -9.53 -16.27 -27.28
N PRO A 218 -10.63 -16.84 -26.77
CA PRO A 218 -11.76 -17.20 -27.62
C PRO A 218 -12.31 -15.98 -28.38
N GLU A 219 -12.77 -16.20 -29.63
CA GLU A 219 -13.25 -15.14 -30.53
C GLU A 219 -14.43 -14.31 -29.98
N TRP A 220 -15.16 -14.80 -28.98
CA TRP A 220 -16.29 -14.10 -28.37
C TRP A 220 -15.89 -13.08 -27.29
N VAL A 221 -14.62 -13.02 -26.90
CA VAL A 221 -14.16 -12.11 -25.84
C VAL A 221 -13.98 -10.70 -26.42
N PRO A 222 -14.54 -9.63 -25.84
CA PRO A 222 -14.45 -8.29 -26.42
C PRO A 222 -13.03 -7.77 -26.68
N VAL A 223 -12.08 -8.31 -25.94
CA VAL A 223 -10.65 -8.04 -26.05
C VAL A 223 -10.08 -8.55 -27.38
N THR A 224 -10.56 -9.67 -27.92
CA THR A 224 -10.17 -10.16 -29.25
C THR A 224 -10.73 -9.27 -30.33
N TRP A 225 -11.99 -8.81 -30.23
CA TRP A 225 -12.56 -7.88 -31.21
C TRP A 225 -11.75 -6.59 -31.33
N ALA A 226 -11.23 -6.08 -30.22
CA ALA A 226 -10.34 -4.92 -30.20
C ALA A 226 -8.99 -5.21 -30.88
N SER A 227 -8.42 -6.40 -30.64
CA SER A 227 -7.19 -6.85 -31.29
C SER A 227 -7.39 -7.02 -32.80
N ASP A 228 -8.40 -7.77 -33.21
CA ASP A 228 -8.69 -8.12 -34.60
C ASP A 228 -9.02 -6.88 -35.45
N ALA A 229 -9.68 -5.88 -34.86
CA ALA A 229 -9.92 -4.60 -35.52
C ALA A 229 -8.61 -3.86 -35.85
N ILE A 230 -7.59 -3.95 -34.99
CA ILE A 230 -6.32 -3.27 -35.18
C ILE A 230 -5.40 -4.07 -36.10
N THR A 231 -5.38 -5.39 -36.00
CA THR A 231 -4.59 -6.24 -36.91
C THR A 231 -5.14 -6.19 -38.33
N GLY A 232 -6.45 -6.34 -38.52
CA GLY A 232 -7.07 -6.17 -39.85
C GLY A 232 -6.85 -4.76 -40.44
N ALA A 233 -6.82 -3.73 -39.59
CA ALA A 233 -6.46 -2.38 -40.03
C ALA A 233 -4.97 -2.22 -40.38
N ALA A 234 -4.08 -3.02 -39.77
CA ALA A 234 -2.66 -3.04 -40.12
C ALA A 234 -2.45 -3.62 -41.52
N ASP A 235 -3.19 -4.69 -41.84
CA ASP A 235 -3.15 -5.39 -43.14
C ASP A 235 -3.90 -4.62 -44.24
N GLY A 236 -4.74 -3.65 -43.86
CA GLY A 236 -5.60 -2.92 -44.77
C GLY A 236 -6.79 -3.73 -45.28
N SER A 237 -7.15 -4.82 -44.59
CA SER A 237 -8.28 -5.68 -44.95
C SER A 237 -9.62 -5.08 -44.52
N PHE A 238 -10.68 -5.36 -45.26
CA PHE A 238 -12.05 -4.96 -44.89
C PHE A 238 -12.62 -5.84 -43.76
N ASP A 239 -11.91 -6.88 -43.34
CA ASP A 239 -12.31 -7.76 -42.25
C ASP A 239 -12.27 -7.04 -40.88
N LEU A 240 -11.65 -5.85 -40.81
CA LEU A 240 -11.63 -4.99 -39.62
C LEU A 240 -13.02 -4.47 -39.21
N PHE A 241 -13.97 -4.33 -40.14
CA PHE A 241 -15.22 -3.60 -39.90
C PHE A 241 -16.12 -4.30 -38.88
N LEU A 242 -16.21 -5.63 -38.92
CA LEU A 242 -17.07 -6.37 -38.01
C LEU A 242 -16.55 -6.30 -36.54
N PRO A 243 -15.28 -6.63 -36.24
CA PRO A 243 -14.72 -6.46 -34.90
C PRO A 243 -14.77 -5.01 -34.40
N LEU A 244 -14.51 -4.03 -35.28
CA LEU A 244 -14.57 -2.61 -34.94
C LEU A 244 -15.99 -2.16 -34.54
N VAL A 245 -17.01 -2.60 -35.29
CA VAL A 245 -18.41 -2.27 -34.96
C VAL A 245 -18.82 -2.95 -33.65
N MET A 246 -18.44 -4.21 -33.44
CA MET A 246 -18.76 -4.94 -32.21
C MET A 246 -18.19 -4.25 -30.96
N ILE A 247 -16.92 -3.82 -30.99
CA ILE A 247 -16.30 -3.15 -29.83
C ILE A 247 -16.91 -1.76 -29.58
N ILE A 248 -17.24 -1.00 -30.63
CA ILE A 248 -17.91 0.30 -30.50
C ILE A 248 -19.32 0.14 -29.94
N VAL A 249 -20.10 -0.81 -30.46
CA VAL A 249 -21.45 -1.09 -29.97
C VAL A 249 -21.40 -1.52 -28.50
N LEU A 250 -20.46 -2.38 -28.12
CA LEU A 250 -20.28 -2.76 -26.73
C LEU A 250 -19.92 -1.57 -25.83
N ALA A 251 -19.03 -0.68 -26.27
CA ALA A 251 -18.68 0.52 -25.53
C ALA A 251 -19.88 1.46 -25.36
N VAL A 252 -20.69 1.64 -26.39
CA VAL A 252 -21.93 2.43 -26.34
C VAL A 252 -22.95 1.80 -25.39
N ILE A 253 -23.16 0.49 -25.46
CA ILE A 253 -24.05 -0.23 -24.55
C ILE A 253 -23.57 -0.08 -23.11
N ALA A 254 -22.29 -0.35 -22.84
CA ALA A 254 -21.70 -0.22 -21.51
C ALA A 254 -21.87 1.21 -20.97
N PHE A 255 -21.61 2.21 -21.81
CA PHE A 255 -21.79 3.61 -21.45
C PHE A 255 -23.25 3.95 -21.12
N ILE A 256 -24.22 3.52 -21.93
CA ILE A 256 -25.65 3.77 -21.71
C ILE A 256 -26.13 3.07 -20.43
N VAL A 257 -25.76 1.80 -20.24
CA VAL A 257 -26.09 1.01 -19.04
C VAL A 257 -25.54 1.70 -17.80
N THR A 258 -24.27 2.11 -17.81
CA THR A 258 -23.66 2.83 -16.70
C THR A 258 -24.33 4.18 -16.46
N SER A 259 -24.59 4.97 -17.51
CA SER A 259 -25.24 6.27 -17.36
C SER A 259 -26.63 6.13 -16.75
N THR A 260 -27.41 5.12 -17.13
CA THR A 260 -28.78 4.94 -16.63
C THR A 260 -28.82 4.38 -15.21
N LEU A 261 -28.01 3.36 -14.92
CA LEU A 261 -27.92 2.75 -13.58
C LEU A 261 -27.33 3.73 -12.57
N VAL A 262 -26.21 4.35 -12.91
CA VAL A 262 -25.49 5.23 -11.99
C VAL A 262 -26.24 6.52 -11.77
N GLU A 263 -26.83 7.14 -12.79
CA GLU A 263 -27.64 8.35 -12.59
C GLU A 263 -28.77 8.13 -11.57
N ARG A 264 -29.45 6.98 -11.65
CA ARG A 264 -30.54 6.62 -10.71
C ARG A 264 -30.01 6.31 -9.30
N GLY A 265 -28.88 5.62 -9.20
CA GLY A 265 -28.29 5.24 -7.91
C GLY A 265 -27.46 6.33 -7.23
N PHE A 266 -27.00 7.33 -7.99
CA PHE A 266 -26.01 8.32 -7.56
C PHE A 266 -26.48 9.16 -6.37
N ARG A 267 -27.68 9.75 -6.48
CA ARG A 267 -28.25 10.58 -5.41
C ARG A 267 -28.51 9.75 -4.15
N THR A 268 -29.09 8.57 -4.31
CA THR A 268 -29.39 7.66 -3.20
C THR A 268 -28.12 7.16 -2.51
N GLY A 269 -27.08 6.87 -3.28
CA GLY A 269 -25.76 6.49 -2.77
C GLY A 269 -25.12 7.62 -1.99
N TRP A 270 -25.14 8.84 -2.54
CA TRP A 270 -24.59 10.02 -1.87
C TRP A 270 -25.33 10.37 -0.57
N ILE A 271 -26.66 10.24 -0.53
CA ILE A 271 -27.46 10.42 0.70
C ILE A 271 -27.07 9.38 1.75
N LYS A 272 -27.02 8.09 1.39
CA LYS A 272 -26.61 7.01 2.30
C LYS A 272 -25.23 7.26 2.91
N LEU A 273 -24.30 7.83 2.12
CA LEU A 273 -22.98 8.23 2.59
C LEU A 273 -23.02 9.40 3.57
N SER A 274 -23.78 10.44 3.23
CA SER A 274 -23.81 11.70 3.97
C SER A 274 -24.58 11.60 5.28
N GLU A 275 -25.63 10.77 5.35
CA GLU A 275 -26.41 10.57 6.57
C GLU A 275 -25.64 9.78 7.65
N GLY A 276 -24.53 9.12 7.26
CA GLY A 276 -23.83 8.17 8.10
C GLY A 276 -24.72 6.97 8.39
N SER A 277 -24.17 5.75 8.35
CA SER A 277 -24.93 4.53 8.64
C SER A 277 -25.28 4.39 10.14
N GLY A 278 -25.86 5.42 10.75
CA GLY A 278 -26.39 5.43 12.11
C GLY A 278 -27.74 4.71 12.17
N LYS A 279 -27.80 3.44 11.74
CA LYS A 279 -28.82 2.55 12.30
C LYS A 279 -28.52 2.52 13.79
N LYS A 280 -29.21 3.36 14.57
CA LYS A 280 -29.26 3.27 16.04
C LYS A 280 -29.72 1.86 16.34
N ARG A 281 -28.75 0.95 16.53
CA ARG A 281 -29.03 -0.38 17.03
C ARG A 281 -29.71 -0.14 18.36
N LYS A 282 -31.03 -0.37 18.43
CA LYS A 282 -31.77 -0.36 19.70
C LYS A 282 -30.96 -1.25 20.63
N LYS A 283 -30.23 -0.64 21.57
CA LYS A 283 -29.47 -1.37 22.58
C LYS A 283 -30.54 -2.13 23.34
N LYS A 284 -30.62 -3.46 23.16
CA LYS A 284 -31.23 -4.29 24.19
C LYS A 284 -30.42 -4.00 25.45
N SER A 285 -31.04 -3.32 26.41
CA SER A 285 -30.46 -3.05 27.72
C SER A 285 -30.37 -4.36 28.50
N GLY A 286 -29.48 -5.25 28.07
CA GLY A 286 -28.97 -6.29 28.94
C GLY A 286 -28.06 -5.58 29.92
N GLN A 287 -28.52 -5.39 31.16
CA GLN A 287 -27.68 -5.06 32.29
C GLN A 287 -26.73 -6.24 32.53
N THR A 288 -25.71 -6.39 31.70
CA THR A 288 -24.53 -7.17 32.08
C THR A 288 -23.77 -6.27 33.04
N GLY A 289 -23.74 -6.62 34.33
CA GLY A 289 -23.00 -5.90 35.35
C GLY A 289 -21.61 -5.53 34.83
N SER A 290 -21.24 -4.25 34.96
CA SER A 290 -19.97 -3.76 34.44
C SER A 290 -18.85 -4.45 35.20
N GLN A 291 -18.26 -5.48 34.61
CA GLN A 291 -16.99 -6.02 35.11
C GLN A 291 -16.00 -4.85 35.12
N LEU A 292 -15.56 -4.48 36.33
CA LEU A 292 -14.53 -3.48 36.58
C LEU A 292 -13.22 -4.03 35.99
N HIS A 293 -12.98 -3.74 34.73
CA HIS A 293 -11.70 -4.05 34.11
C HIS A 293 -10.66 -3.06 34.61
N HIS A 294 -9.46 -3.55 34.94
CA HIS A 294 -8.33 -2.70 35.25
C HIS A 294 -8.13 -1.64 34.15
N PRO A 295 -7.84 -0.37 34.46
CA PRO A 295 -7.80 0.72 33.47
C PRO A 295 -6.92 0.43 32.25
N VAL A 296 -5.77 -0.24 32.45
CA VAL A 296 -4.85 -0.67 31.38
C VAL A 296 -5.54 -1.58 30.35
N ILE A 297 -6.36 -2.54 30.83
CA ILE A 297 -7.09 -3.47 29.97
C ILE A 297 -8.20 -2.74 29.22
N ALA A 298 -8.91 -1.83 29.88
CA ALA A 298 -9.96 -1.03 29.26
C ALA A 298 -9.42 -0.15 28.12
N ILE A 299 -8.28 0.51 28.35
CA ILE A 299 -7.60 1.34 27.34
C ILE A 299 -7.13 0.49 26.16
N GLY A 300 -6.50 -0.67 26.42
CA GLY A 300 -6.07 -1.54 25.33
C GLY A 300 -7.25 -2.16 24.56
N LYS A 301 -8.31 -2.59 25.24
CA LYS A 301 -9.52 -3.07 24.56
C LYS A 301 -10.13 -2.00 23.65
N LYS A 302 -10.08 -0.73 24.07
CA LYS A 302 -10.46 0.42 23.23
C LYS A 302 -9.55 0.54 22.01
N GLU A 303 -8.22 0.47 22.17
CA GLU A 303 -7.26 0.48 21.05
C GLU A 303 -7.54 -0.65 20.06
N TRP A 304 -7.72 -1.89 20.54
CA TRP A 304 -8.08 -3.03 19.70
C TRP A 304 -9.35 -2.78 18.89
N TYR A 305 -10.39 -2.23 19.51
CA TYR A 305 -11.62 -1.90 18.79
C TYR A 305 -11.45 -0.75 17.80
N ALA A 306 -10.56 0.21 18.05
CA ALA A 306 -10.25 1.26 17.08
C ALA A 306 -9.58 0.66 15.84
N ILE A 307 -8.57 -0.18 16.02
CA ILE A 307 -7.84 -0.87 14.94
C ILE A 307 -8.75 -1.83 14.16
N LYS A 308 -9.58 -2.61 14.87
CA LYS A 308 -10.52 -3.55 14.23
C LYS A 308 -11.59 -2.84 13.40
N ARG A 309 -11.96 -1.61 13.76
CA ARG A 309 -13.03 -0.86 13.07
C ARG A 309 -12.55 -0.24 11.76
N ASP A 310 -11.32 0.27 11.73
CA ASP A 310 -10.74 0.97 10.57
C ASP A 310 -9.81 0.04 9.77
N LEU A 311 -10.25 -0.35 8.55
CA LEU A 311 -9.50 -1.27 7.70
C LEU A 311 -8.16 -0.69 7.22
N ARG A 312 -7.99 0.64 7.25
CA ARG A 312 -6.75 1.32 6.82
C ARG A 312 -5.61 1.09 7.80
N GLU A 313 -5.91 0.79 9.06
CA GLU A 313 -4.90 0.44 10.07
C GLU A 313 -4.21 -0.89 9.73
N TRP A 314 -4.93 -1.82 9.09
CA TRP A 314 -4.39 -3.10 8.66
C TRP A 314 -3.45 -2.95 7.47
N LEU A 315 -3.61 -1.89 6.67
CA LEU A 315 -2.70 -1.59 5.55
C LEU A 315 -1.29 -1.21 6.02
N VAL A 316 -1.09 -0.84 7.29
CA VAL A 316 0.25 -0.63 7.85
C VAL A 316 1.06 -1.93 7.88
N PHE A 317 0.40 -3.09 7.86
CA PHE A 317 1.08 -4.39 7.78
C PHE A 317 1.42 -4.83 6.37
N LEU A 318 0.92 -4.14 5.35
CA LEU A 318 1.09 -4.53 3.97
C LEU A 318 2.57 -4.58 3.52
N PRO A 319 3.46 -3.70 3.99
CA PRO A 319 4.89 -3.84 3.75
C PRO A 319 5.50 -5.16 4.27
N PHE A 320 4.95 -5.78 5.33
CA PHE A 320 5.38 -7.11 5.77
C PHE A 320 5.08 -8.15 4.69
N VAL A 321 3.84 -8.15 4.19
CA VAL A 321 3.41 -9.05 3.13
C VAL A 321 4.29 -8.86 1.90
N PHE A 322 4.57 -7.61 1.54
CA PHE A 322 5.47 -7.30 0.44
C PHE A 322 6.90 -7.80 0.66
N PHE A 323 7.48 -7.56 1.83
CA PHE A 323 8.84 -8.02 2.11
C PHE A 323 8.96 -9.54 1.95
N PHE A 324 7.99 -10.31 2.47
CA PHE A 324 8.00 -11.77 2.32
C PHE A 324 7.68 -12.20 0.90
N VAL A 325 6.55 -11.77 0.33
CA VAL A 325 6.14 -12.18 -1.03
C VAL A 325 7.20 -11.82 -2.05
N PHE A 326 7.76 -10.61 -1.98
CA PHE A 326 8.79 -10.17 -2.92
C PHE A 326 10.16 -10.75 -2.63
N GLY A 327 10.53 -10.94 -1.35
CA GLY A 327 11.76 -11.64 -1.00
C GLY A 327 11.77 -13.07 -1.54
N PHE A 328 10.68 -13.81 -1.35
CA PHE A 328 10.53 -15.17 -1.89
C PHE A 328 10.45 -15.17 -3.41
N ALA A 329 9.66 -14.27 -4.01
CA ALA A 329 9.55 -14.16 -5.46
C ALA A 329 10.88 -13.83 -6.13
N GLY A 330 11.64 -12.89 -5.56
CA GLY A 330 12.97 -12.51 -6.03
C GLY A 330 13.96 -13.67 -5.98
N LEU A 331 13.93 -14.45 -4.90
CA LEU A 331 14.76 -15.64 -4.75
C LEU A 331 14.43 -16.72 -5.78
N LEU A 332 13.15 -16.99 -6.00
CA LEU A 332 12.69 -17.94 -7.03
C LEU A 332 13.11 -17.49 -8.42
N SER A 333 12.95 -16.20 -8.73
CA SER A 333 13.38 -15.64 -10.03
C SER A 333 14.90 -15.64 -10.24
N GLY A 334 15.69 -15.74 -9.16
CA GLY A 334 17.15 -15.83 -9.22
C GLY A 334 17.68 -17.24 -9.46
N GLY A 335 16.81 -18.21 -9.78
CA GLY A 335 17.18 -19.62 -9.96
C GLY A 335 17.32 -20.40 -8.65
N GLY A 336 16.98 -19.81 -7.51
CA GLY A 336 16.99 -20.49 -6.21
C GLY A 336 15.79 -21.42 -6.07
N SER A 337 16.04 -22.69 -5.73
CA SER A 337 14.97 -23.63 -5.44
C SER A 337 14.43 -23.45 -4.02
N LEU A 338 13.15 -23.76 -3.80
CA LEU A 338 12.56 -23.85 -2.46
C LEU A 338 13.31 -24.85 -1.55
N GLY A 339 14.01 -25.82 -2.16
CA GLY A 339 14.86 -26.79 -1.47
C GLY A 339 16.19 -26.20 -1.01
N ASP A 340 16.75 -25.23 -1.74
CA ASP A 340 18.02 -24.57 -1.39
C ASP A 340 17.89 -23.76 -0.11
N LEU A 341 16.67 -23.29 0.17
CA LEU A 341 16.32 -22.62 1.41
C LEU A 341 16.28 -23.57 2.62
N ARG A 342 16.08 -24.88 2.39
CA ARG A 342 16.15 -25.91 3.44
C ARG A 342 17.60 -26.29 3.71
N GLY A 343 18.38 -25.31 4.17
CA GLY A 343 19.69 -25.55 4.76
C GLY A 343 19.58 -26.21 6.14
N PRO A 344 20.72 -26.49 6.79
CA PRO A 344 20.74 -26.98 8.17
C PRO A 344 19.90 -26.08 9.08
N ASN A 345 19.08 -26.69 9.95
CA ASN A 345 18.21 -25.96 10.88
C ASN A 345 18.99 -24.94 11.72
N ASP A 346 20.24 -25.26 12.04
CA ASP A 346 21.12 -24.42 12.86
C ASP A 346 21.56 -23.14 12.14
N VAL A 347 21.45 -23.07 10.81
CA VAL A 347 21.75 -21.87 10.01
C VAL A 347 20.46 -21.15 9.63
N THR A 348 19.42 -21.88 9.22
CA THR A 348 18.16 -21.29 8.75
C THR A 348 17.40 -20.59 9.88
N TRP A 349 17.42 -21.15 11.09
CA TRP A 349 16.72 -20.58 12.23
C TRP A 349 17.28 -19.22 12.68
N PRO A 350 18.60 -19.04 12.93
CA PRO A 350 19.19 -17.74 13.24
C PRO A 350 18.90 -16.67 12.18
N VAL A 351 19.10 -17.00 10.91
CA VAL A 351 18.88 -16.05 9.81
C VAL A 351 17.42 -15.62 9.77
N ALA A 352 16.48 -16.55 9.92
CA ALA A 352 15.07 -16.22 9.95
C ALA A 352 14.69 -15.33 11.15
N GLN A 353 15.25 -15.59 12.34
CA GLN A 353 15.01 -14.72 13.51
C GLN A 353 15.58 -13.31 13.30
N ALA A 354 16.76 -13.18 12.70
CA ALA A 354 17.34 -11.88 12.35
C ALA A 354 16.44 -11.11 11.37
N ILE A 355 15.96 -11.78 10.31
CA ILE A 355 15.04 -11.20 9.33
C ILE A 355 13.74 -10.77 10.02
N LEU A 356 13.13 -11.61 10.85
CA LEU A 356 11.88 -11.31 11.55
C LEU A 356 12.03 -10.11 12.50
N LEU A 357 13.13 -10.03 13.26
CA LEU A 357 13.42 -8.90 14.15
C LEU A 357 13.70 -7.60 13.38
N PHE A 358 14.45 -7.69 12.29
CA PHE A 358 14.72 -6.55 11.41
C PHE A 358 13.42 -5.99 10.82
N VAL A 359 12.60 -6.89 10.26
CA VAL A 359 11.30 -6.58 9.70
C VAL A 359 10.36 -5.97 10.76
N TYR A 360 10.36 -6.51 11.98
CA TYR A 360 9.63 -5.91 13.10
C TYR A 360 10.07 -4.48 13.36
N ALA A 361 11.39 -4.22 13.45
CA ALA A 361 11.91 -2.91 13.77
C ALA A 361 11.55 -1.84 12.73
N MET A 362 11.59 -2.21 11.45
CA MET A 362 11.24 -1.29 10.36
C MET A 362 9.77 -0.82 10.43
N PHE A 363 8.85 -1.71 10.77
CA PHE A 363 7.41 -1.44 10.61
C PHE A 363 6.67 -1.18 11.92
N ASN A 364 7.11 -1.78 13.03
CA ASN A 364 6.43 -1.64 14.32
C ASN A 364 6.46 -0.21 14.86
N GLY A 365 7.54 0.53 14.59
CA GLY A 365 7.66 1.94 14.98
C GLY A 365 6.49 2.78 14.46
N GLN A 366 5.98 2.49 13.26
CA GLN A 366 4.84 3.20 12.67
C GLN A 366 3.53 2.90 13.40
N ILE A 367 3.32 1.65 13.81
CA ILE A 367 2.11 1.23 14.51
C ILE A 367 2.09 1.82 15.92
N ALA A 368 3.19 1.66 16.65
CA ALA A 368 3.30 2.14 18.02
C ALA A 368 3.18 3.67 18.09
N SER A 369 3.84 4.39 17.19
CA SER A 369 3.71 5.86 17.11
C SER A 369 2.32 6.33 16.68
N SER A 370 1.64 5.58 15.81
CA SER A 370 0.30 5.94 15.33
C SER A 370 -0.79 5.88 16.41
N THR A 371 -0.55 5.15 17.52
CA THR A 371 -1.48 4.97 18.64
C THR A 371 -1.97 6.29 19.25
N ILE A 372 -1.18 7.36 19.10
CA ILE A 372 -1.51 8.70 19.61
C ILE A 372 -2.26 9.50 18.55
N ALA A 373 -1.78 9.46 17.31
CA ALA A 373 -2.45 10.10 16.18
C ALA A 373 -3.88 9.58 15.94
N ARG A 374 -4.15 8.30 16.22
CA ARG A 374 -5.51 7.71 16.14
C ARG A 374 -6.55 8.46 16.97
N GLU A 375 -6.13 9.06 18.07
CA GLU A 375 -7.02 9.67 19.05
C GLU A 375 -7.13 11.18 18.93
N ALA A 376 -6.60 11.76 17.86
CA ALA A 376 -6.51 13.21 17.71
C ALA A 376 -7.81 13.97 18.02
N LYS A 377 -8.96 13.42 17.59
CA LYS A 377 -10.30 14.01 17.83
C LYS A 377 -10.80 13.84 19.27
N SER A 378 -10.25 12.91 20.03
CA SER A 378 -10.70 12.50 21.36
C SER A 378 -9.62 12.65 22.44
N VAL A 379 -8.49 13.29 22.17
CA VAL A 379 -7.41 13.49 23.16
C VAL A 379 -7.92 14.22 24.41
N TRP A 380 -8.82 15.18 24.23
CA TRP A 380 -9.43 15.91 25.34
C TRP A 380 -10.15 14.98 26.32
N ILE A 381 -10.76 13.88 25.86
CA ILE A 381 -11.41 12.88 26.72
C ILE A 381 -10.36 12.20 27.61
N LEU A 382 -9.19 11.88 27.07
CA LEU A 382 -8.12 11.30 27.87
C LEU A 382 -7.58 12.26 28.93
N ARG A 383 -7.59 13.56 28.66
CA ARG A 383 -7.11 14.59 29.61
C ARG A 383 -8.06 14.80 30.79
N ILE A 384 -9.37 14.57 30.62
CA ILE A 384 -10.36 14.75 31.69
C ILE A 384 -10.59 13.47 32.53
N LEU A 385 -10.11 12.32 32.05
CA LEU A 385 -10.28 11.07 32.79
C LEU A 385 -9.34 11.03 34.00
N PRO A 386 -9.80 10.53 35.17
CA PRO A 386 -9.00 10.40 36.37
C PRO A 386 -8.06 9.18 36.27
N LEU A 387 -7.22 9.16 35.23
CA LEU A 387 -6.28 8.08 34.93
C LEU A 387 -4.87 8.66 34.86
N SER A 388 -3.93 8.05 35.58
CA SER A 388 -2.53 8.47 35.45
C SER A 388 -1.96 8.08 34.09
N GLY A 389 -1.03 8.89 33.58
CA GLY A 389 -0.35 8.67 32.31
C GLY A 389 0.33 7.30 32.22
N LYS A 390 0.72 6.70 33.35
CA LYS A 390 1.25 5.33 33.42
C LYS A 390 0.24 4.29 32.94
N HIS A 391 -1.01 4.37 33.40
CA HIS A 391 -2.06 3.44 32.97
C HIS A 391 -2.39 3.61 31.49
N ILE A 392 -2.36 4.85 30.99
CA ILE A 392 -2.58 5.17 29.57
C ILE A 392 -1.45 4.61 28.71
N ALA A 393 -0.20 4.87 29.08
CA ALA A 393 0.98 4.40 28.35
C ALA A 393 1.04 2.87 28.32
N LEU A 394 0.89 2.19 29.47
CA LEU A 394 0.86 0.73 29.52
C LEU A 394 -0.29 0.13 28.71
N GLY A 395 -1.49 0.74 28.81
CA GLY A 395 -2.69 0.30 28.09
C GLY A 395 -2.54 0.38 26.56
N LYS A 396 -1.81 1.38 26.08
CA LYS A 396 -1.48 1.54 24.66
C LYS A 396 -0.35 0.62 24.21
N LEU A 397 0.68 0.48 25.04
CA LEU A 397 1.86 -0.30 24.72
C LEU A 397 1.50 -1.76 24.43
N TRP A 398 0.73 -2.43 25.31
CA TRP A 398 0.50 -3.87 25.16
C TRP A 398 -0.24 -4.22 23.87
N ILE A 399 -1.18 -3.38 23.39
CA ILE A 399 -1.84 -3.59 22.09
C ILE A 399 -0.89 -3.29 20.94
N SER A 400 -0.15 -2.18 21.02
CA SER A 400 0.78 -1.79 19.96
C SER A 400 1.91 -2.81 19.77
N TRP A 401 2.30 -3.49 20.84
CA TRP A 401 3.30 -4.56 20.85
C TRP A 401 2.72 -5.92 20.44
N LEU A 402 1.59 -6.32 21.05
CA LEU A 402 1.00 -7.66 20.86
C LEU A 402 0.52 -7.88 19.44
N LEU A 403 -0.09 -6.86 18.81
CA LEU A 403 -0.67 -7.01 17.47
C LEU A 403 0.40 -7.37 16.41
N PRO A 404 1.50 -6.61 16.25
CA PRO A 404 2.56 -6.97 15.30
C PRO A 404 3.35 -8.22 15.73
N PHE A 405 3.49 -8.46 17.04
CA PHE A 405 4.12 -9.68 17.56
C PHE A 405 3.35 -10.94 17.13
N VAL A 406 2.02 -10.96 17.28
CA VAL A 406 1.18 -12.10 16.88
C VAL A 406 1.29 -12.37 15.38
N ILE A 407 1.28 -11.32 14.55
CA ILE A 407 1.41 -11.47 13.08
C ILE A 407 2.75 -12.09 12.72
N LEU A 408 3.86 -11.64 13.33
CA LEU A 408 5.16 -12.26 13.09
C LEU A 408 5.27 -13.67 13.65
N THR A 409 4.58 -14.00 14.74
CA THR A 409 4.55 -15.37 15.25
C THR A 409 3.81 -16.29 14.30
N VAL A 410 2.74 -15.84 13.64
CA VAL A 410 2.10 -16.63 12.58
C VAL A 410 3.06 -16.85 11.40
N VAL A 411 3.79 -15.82 10.97
CA VAL A 411 4.80 -15.95 9.89
C VAL A 411 5.92 -16.90 10.29
N GLU A 412 6.42 -16.81 11.53
CA GLU A 412 7.44 -17.71 12.08
C GLU A 412 6.96 -19.16 12.12
N ILE A 413 5.72 -19.41 12.53
CA ILE A 413 5.12 -20.76 12.52
C ILE A 413 5.08 -21.32 11.10
N VAL A 414 4.62 -20.53 10.12
CA VAL A 414 4.57 -20.96 8.72
C VAL A 414 5.99 -21.25 8.20
N ALA A 415 6.95 -20.38 8.48
CA ALA A 415 8.34 -20.57 8.09
C ALA A 415 8.96 -21.82 8.74
N GLY A 416 8.80 -21.99 10.05
CA GLY A 416 9.39 -23.12 10.76
C GLY A 416 8.75 -24.46 10.39
N LEU A 417 7.47 -24.50 10.04
CA LEU A 417 6.85 -25.70 9.46
C LEU A 417 7.44 -26.03 8.09
N PHE A 418 7.78 -25.02 7.30
CA PHE A 418 8.40 -25.20 5.98
C PHE A 418 9.86 -25.66 6.07
N PHE A 419 10.60 -25.15 7.07
CA PHE A 419 12.01 -25.48 7.33
C PHE A 419 12.24 -26.70 8.22
N GLY A 420 11.21 -27.18 8.93
CA GLY A 420 11.33 -28.34 9.82
C GLY A 420 12.01 -28.04 11.15
N TRP A 421 11.76 -26.85 11.73
CA TRP A 421 12.35 -26.45 13.01
C TRP A 421 11.82 -27.27 14.20
N THR A 422 12.66 -27.42 15.22
CA THR A 422 12.30 -28.13 16.45
C THR A 422 11.39 -27.29 17.36
N LEU A 423 10.64 -27.95 18.26
CA LEU A 423 9.77 -27.26 19.22
C LEU A 423 10.54 -26.28 20.13
N LEU A 424 11.80 -26.60 20.45
CA LEU A 424 12.66 -25.75 21.27
C LEU A 424 13.05 -24.47 20.51
N GLN A 425 13.40 -24.57 19.23
CA GLN A 425 13.68 -23.43 18.35
C GLN A 425 12.46 -22.49 18.21
N PHE A 426 11.25 -23.05 18.13
CA PHE A 426 10.03 -22.24 18.16
C PHE A 426 9.84 -21.51 19.50
N ALA A 427 9.96 -22.23 20.62
CA ALA A 427 9.74 -21.65 21.94
C ALA A 427 10.78 -20.54 22.24
N SER A 428 12.05 -20.78 21.92
CA SER A 428 13.12 -19.80 22.12
C SER A 428 13.01 -18.59 21.18
N GLY A 429 12.64 -18.80 19.92
CA GLY A 429 12.41 -17.73 18.94
C GLY A 429 11.28 -16.80 19.36
N ILE A 430 10.13 -17.39 19.73
CA ILE A 430 8.97 -16.63 20.22
C ILE A 430 9.30 -15.87 21.52
N ALA A 431 9.99 -16.51 22.47
CA ALA A 431 10.35 -15.89 23.74
C ALA A 431 11.33 -14.72 23.56
N MET A 432 12.39 -14.90 22.78
CA MET A 432 13.32 -13.81 22.45
C MET A 432 12.58 -12.68 21.76
N LYS A 433 11.83 -12.98 20.70
CA LYS A 433 11.11 -11.99 19.93
C LYS A 433 10.16 -11.20 20.83
N ALA A 434 9.42 -11.85 21.72
CA ALA A 434 8.53 -11.19 22.67
C ALA A 434 9.27 -10.13 23.51
N VAL A 435 10.46 -10.47 24.01
CA VAL A 435 11.28 -9.57 24.83
C VAL A 435 11.87 -8.43 24.00
N VAL A 436 12.53 -8.72 22.87
CA VAL A 436 13.21 -7.69 22.07
C VAL A 436 12.22 -6.68 21.47
N THR A 437 11.04 -7.14 21.07
CA THR A 437 10.05 -6.32 20.38
C THR A 437 9.34 -5.31 21.28
N ILE A 438 9.30 -5.52 22.60
CA ILE A 438 8.66 -4.59 23.54
C ILE A 438 9.41 -3.26 23.63
N GLY A 439 10.74 -3.28 23.53
CA GLY A 439 11.57 -2.07 23.54
C GLY A 439 11.33 -1.19 22.33
N ILE A 440 11.27 -1.79 21.13
CA ILE A 440 10.96 -1.08 19.87
C ILE A 440 9.57 -0.44 19.94
N SER A 441 8.58 -1.16 20.47
CA SER A 441 7.22 -0.65 20.65
C SER A 441 7.17 0.56 21.58
N ALA A 442 7.92 0.52 22.68
CA ALA A 442 7.98 1.61 23.64
C ALA A 442 8.64 2.87 23.03
N ILE A 443 9.72 2.70 22.27
CA ILE A 443 10.38 3.79 21.53
C ILE A 443 9.39 4.43 20.54
N GLY A 444 8.69 3.61 19.75
CA GLY A 444 7.71 4.08 18.78
C GLY A 444 6.58 4.87 19.43
N MET A 445 6.03 4.36 20.54
CA MET A 445 5.00 5.05 21.31
C MET A 445 5.49 6.40 21.84
N TRP A 446 6.69 6.45 22.41
CA TRP A 446 7.26 7.70 22.95
C TRP A 446 7.44 8.76 21.87
N LEU A 447 7.99 8.40 20.71
CA LEU A 447 8.11 9.34 19.60
C LEU A 447 6.75 9.76 19.04
N GLY A 448 5.74 8.88 19.11
CA GLY A 448 4.35 9.26 18.90
C GLY A 448 3.87 10.38 19.82
N THR A 449 4.30 10.41 21.10
CA THR A 449 3.91 11.49 22.04
C THR A 449 4.54 12.84 21.71
N ILE A 450 5.65 12.84 20.95
CA ILE A 450 6.40 14.05 20.61
C ILE A 450 5.95 14.62 19.26
N GLY A 451 5.67 13.74 18.29
CA GLY A 451 5.50 14.14 16.89
C GLY A 451 4.23 13.61 16.23
N ALA A 452 3.18 13.29 16.98
CA ALA A 452 1.91 12.85 16.41
C ALA A 452 1.31 13.88 15.46
N LYS A 453 0.84 13.38 14.32
CA LYS A 453 0.20 14.13 13.25
C LYS A 453 -1.08 13.41 12.85
N TYR A 454 -2.18 14.13 12.72
CA TYR A 454 -3.45 13.58 12.26
C TYR A 454 -3.74 14.04 10.84
N ASN A 455 -3.77 13.07 9.92
CA ASN A 455 -4.12 13.31 8.52
C ASN A 455 -5.29 12.39 8.11
N PRO A 456 -6.51 12.94 7.94
CA PRO A 456 -7.68 12.17 7.51
C PRO A 456 -7.55 11.60 6.09
N ALA A 457 -6.90 12.34 5.19
CA ALA A 457 -6.78 12.00 3.78
C ALA A 457 -5.69 10.96 3.53
N ASN A 458 -4.60 11.00 4.30
CA ASN A 458 -3.56 9.97 4.31
C ASN A 458 -3.34 9.42 5.73
N PRO A 459 -4.10 8.40 6.14
CA PRO A 459 -4.00 7.80 7.46
C PRO A 459 -2.67 7.12 7.78
N GLN A 460 -1.80 6.87 6.80
CA GLN A 460 -0.45 6.34 7.05
C GLN A 460 0.53 7.45 7.50
N ASN A 461 0.26 8.71 7.13
CA ASN A 461 1.12 9.85 7.50
C ASN A 461 0.74 10.41 8.89
N ARG A 462 1.21 9.72 9.94
CA ARG A 462 0.83 10.00 11.33
C ARG A 462 1.92 10.56 12.23
N LEU A 463 3.10 10.76 11.67
CA LEU A 463 4.24 11.35 12.34
C LEU A 463 4.72 12.57 11.57
N LYS A 464 5.22 13.57 12.29
CA LYS A 464 6.03 14.64 11.69
C LYS A 464 7.27 14.02 11.05
N PHE A 465 7.67 14.54 9.89
CA PHE A 465 8.80 14.02 9.11
C PHE A 465 10.09 13.89 9.93
N GLY A 466 10.46 14.93 10.70
CA GLY A 466 11.64 14.89 11.56
C GLY A 466 11.54 13.80 12.65
N THR A 467 10.38 13.64 13.27
CA THR A 467 10.15 12.60 14.29
C THR A 467 10.20 11.19 13.68
N ALA A 468 9.74 11.02 12.43
CA ALA A 468 9.85 9.75 11.72
C ALA A 468 11.33 9.37 11.42
N ILE A 469 12.18 10.34 11.09
CA ILE A 469 13.63 10.10 10.93
C ILE A 469 14.26 9.70 12.26
N VAL A 470 13.94 10.43 13.35
CA VAL A 470 14.44 10.11 14.69
C VAL A 470 13.98 8.71 15.12
N LEU A 471 12.73 8.33 14.82
CA LEU A 471 12.22 6.98 15.06
C LEU A 471 13.06 5.93 14.35
N MET A 472 13.32 6.12 13.05
CA MET A 472 14.15 5.20 12.29
C MET A 472 15.56 5.07 12.89
N MET A 473 16.22 6.20 13.20
CA MET A 473 17.55 6.21 13.80
C MET A 473 17.59 5.51 15.15
N VAL A 474 16.70 5.86 16.08
CA VAL A 474 16.66 5.27 17.42
C VAL A 474 16.28 3.79 17.38
N SER A 475 15.39 3.38 16.48
CA SER A 475 15.05 1.96 16.28
C SER A 475 16.24 1.16 15.77
N TYR A 476 17.08 1.70 14.88
CA TYR A 476 18.31 1.02 14.44
C TYR A 476 19.38 0.95 15.53
N VAL A 477 19.55 2.02 16.31
CA VAL A 477 20.46 2.01 17.46
C VAL A 477 20.02 0.95 18.47
N TYR A 478 18.73 0.87 18.78
CA TYR A 478 18.19 -0.17 19.64
C TYR A 478 18.44 -1.57 19.07
N LEU A 479 18.18 -1.79 17.78
CA LEU A 479 18.47 -3.07 17.13
C LEU A 479 19.94 -3.43 17.21
N PHE A 480 20.85 -2.47 17.02
CA PHE A 480 22.28 -2.70 17.13
C PHE A 480 22.67 -3.23 18.52
N PHE A 481 22.12 -2.65 19.60
CA PHE A 481 22.33 -3.18 20.95
C PHE A 481 21.61 -4.52 21.18
N ALA A 482 20.45 -4.73 20.56
CA ALA A 482 19.74 -6.01 20.61
C ALA A 482 20.44 -7.14 19.81
N LEU A 483 21.38 -6.81 18.92
CA LEU A 483 22.22 -7.81 18.24
C LEU A 483 23.19 -8.50 19.19
N ILE A 484 23.65 -7.83 20.26
CA ILE A 484 24.59 -8.42 21.23
C ILE A 484 24.00 -9.67 21.91
N PRO A 485 22.81 -9.61 22.56
CA PRO A 485 22.20 -10.80 23.13
C PRO A 485 21.75 -11.79 22.05
N PHE A 486 21.39 -11.31 20.86
CA PHE A 486 21.06 -12.17 19.73
C PHE A 486 22.24 -13.07 19.33
N VAL A 487 23.45 -12.51 19.18
CA VAL A 487 24.67 -13.25 18.87
C VAL A 487 24.99 -14.26 19.97
N MET A 488 24.91 -13.85 21.24
CA MET A 488 25.19 -14.73 22.38
C MET A 488 24.25 -15.94 22.43
N LEU A 489 22.96 -15.73 22.16
CA LEU A 489 21.94 -16.77 22.31
C LEU A 489 21.82 -17.66 21.07
N ILE A 490 21.73 -17.05 19.88
CA ILE A 490 21.24 -17.70 18.67
C ILE A 490 22.35 -18.17 17.73
N LEU A 491 23.44 -17.41 17.57
CA LEU A 491 24.43 -17.76 16.55
C LEU A 491 25.18 -19.06 16.90
N PRO A 492 25.29 -20.01 15.95
CA PRO A 492 26.08 -21.22 16.12
C PRO A 492 27.57 -20.88 16.25
N VAL A 493 28.33 -21.71 16.96
CA VAL A 493 29.79 -21.52 17.14
C VAL A 493 30.53 -21.78 15.82
N GLU A 494 29.93 -22.57 14.94
CA GLU A 494 30.40 -22.92 13.60
C GLU A 494 30.56 -21.69 12.68
N VAL A 495 29.84 -20.60 12.95
CA VAL A 495 29.94 -19.34 12.17
C VAL A 495 31.21 -18.55 12.52
N MET A 496 31.94 -18.95 13.56
CA MET A 496 33.14 -18.25 14.04
C MET A 496 34.21 -18.14 12.96
N GLU A 497 34.49 -19.21 12.21
CA GLU A 497 35.48 -19.22 11.13
C GLU A 497 35.14 -18.22 10.02
N PHE A 498 33.86 -18.17 9.63
CA PHE A 498 33.36 -17.20 8.65
C PHE A 498 33.51 -15.76 9.16
N THR A 499 33.16 -15.48 10.43
CA THR A 499 33.32 -14.13 10.99
C THR A 499 34.76 -13.70 11.13
N GLN A 500 35.69 -14.64 11.35
CA GLN A 500 37.12 -14.36 11.39
C GLN A 500 37.65 -13.95 10.00
N MET A 501 37.26 -14.68 8.95
CA MET A 501 37.60 -14.35 7.57
C MET A 501 37.08 -12.95 7.19
N VAL A 502 35.80 -12.66 7.45
CA VAL A 502 35.21 -11.34 7.17
C VAL A 502 35.89 -10.23 7.98
N SER A 503 36.29 -10.50 9.23
CA SER A 503 37.01 -9.51 10.04
C SER A 503 38.40 -9.18 9.49
N GLN A 504 39.04 -10.10 8.76
CA GLN A 504 40.37 -9.92 8.20
C GLN A 504 40.32 -9.29 6.80
N ASP A 505 39.31 -9.66 6.00
CA ASP A 505 39.17 -9.20 4.61
C ASP A 505 38.41 -7.87 4.48
N ALA A 506 37.44 -7.60 5.35
CA ALA A 506 36.62 -6.39 5.27
C ALA A 506 37.17 -5.26 6.15
N GLY A 507 37.61 -4.16 5.54
CA GLY A 507 37.95 -2.93 6.26
C GLY A 507 36.73 -2.15 6.76
N GLY A 508 36.92 -1.29 7.78
CA GLY A 508 35.91 -0.34 8.25
C GLY A 508 34.89 -0.92 9.24
N LEU A 509 33.65 -0.41 9.20
CA LEU A 509 32.58 -0.78 10.14
C LEU A 509 32.18 -2.27 10.07
N ILE A 510 32.29 -2.88 8.89
CA ILE A 510 31.93 -4.29 8.67
C ILE A 510 32.96 -5.21 9.34
N GLY A 511 34.26 -4.94 9.16
CA GLY A 511 35.32 -5.67 9.85
C GLY A 511 35.24 -5.55 11.36
N PHE A 512 34.97 -4.35 11.88
CA PHE A 512 34.76 -4.15 13.32
C PHE A 512 33.57 -4.95 13.87
N ALA A 513 32.44 -4.94 13.17
CA ALA A 513 31.27 -5.71 13.58
C ALA A 513 31.53 -7.22 13.52
N ALA A 514 32.21 -7.71 12.47
CA ALA A 514 32.60 -9.12 12.34
C ALA A 514 33.58 -9.55 13.45
N GLY A 515 34.57 -8.71 13.77
CA GLY A 515 35.50 -8.93 14.87
C GLY A 515 34.79 -8.97 16.23
N PHE A 516 33.81 -8.09 16.48
CA PHE A 516 33.00 -8.15 17.69
C PHE A 516 32.21 -9.47 17.78
N VAL A 517 31.54 -9.88 16.69
CA VAL A 517 30.81 -11.16 16.66
C VAL A 517 31.77 -12.33 16.92
N TYR A 518 32.95 -12.34 16.31
CA TYR A 518 33.99 -13.34 16.56
C TYR A 518 34.39 -13.40 18.04
N THR A 519 34.63 -12.26 18.69
CA THR A 519 34.98 -12.24 20.12
C THR A 519 33.87 -12.84 21.00
N VAL A 520 32.60 -12.51 20.73
CA VAL A 520 31.48 -13.05 21.47
C VAL A 520 31.31 -14.57 21.22
N LEU A 521 31.53 -15.02 19.99
CA LEU A 521 31.51 -16.46 19.66
C LEU A 521 32.66 -17.21 20.32
N SER A 522 33.84 -16.61 20.45
CA SER A 522 34.98 -17.22 21.16
C SER A 522 34.67 -17.44 22.65
N TRP A 523 33.95 -16.51 23.30
CA TRP A 523 33.48 -16.68 24.67
C TRP A 523 32.42 -17.78 24.77
N LYS A 524 31.54 -17.86 23.76
CA LYS A 524 30.51 -18.90 23.68
C LYS A 524 31.14 -20.28 23.53
N ALA A 525 32.21 -20.40 22.75
CA ALA A 525 33.00 -21.63 22.61
C ALA A 525 33.67 -22.03 23.93
N ALA A 526 34.21 -21.06 24.67
CA ALA A 526 34.88 -21.32 25.95
C ALA A 526 33.92 -21.72 27.08
N SER A 527 32.75 -21.09 27.18
CA SER A 527 31.76 -21.39 28.23
C SER A 527 30.30 -21.19 27.75
N PRO A 528 29.69 -22.21 27.11
CA PRO A 528 28.36 -22.07 26.51
C PRO A 528 27.26 -21.67 27.53
N VAL A 529 27.29 -22.26 28.72
CA VAL A 529 26.25 -22.05 29.76
C VAL A 529 26.32 -20.65 30.35
N MET A 530 27.52 -20.13 30.64
CA MET A 530 27.69 -18.80 31.20
C MET A 530 27.31 -17.70 30.20
N VAL A 531 27.69 -17.87 28.93
CA VAL A 531 27.38 -16.89 27.88
C VAL A 531 25.89 -16.86 27.55
N THR A 532 25.21 -18.01 27.58
CA THR A 532 23.75 -18.06 27.39
C THR A 532 23.01 -17.40 28.55
N ILE A 533 23.38 -17.64 29.80
CA ILE A 533 22.79 -16.95 30.97
C ILE A 533 23.04 -15.44 30.88
N ALA A 534 24.27 -15.03 30.60
CA ALA A 534 24.63 -13.62 30.42
C ALA A 534 23.83 -12.98 29.27
N GLY A 535 23.66 -13.70 28.15
CA GLY A 535 22.86 -13.26 27.01
C GLY A 535 21.39 -13.06 27.36
N VAL A 536 20.77 -13.96 28.12
CA VAL A 536 19.37 -13.81 28.58
C VAL A 536 19.24 -12.60 29.52
N LEU A 537 20.14 -12.46 30.50
CA LEU A 537 20.12 -11.32 31.43
C LEU A 537 20.29 -10.00 30.70
N LEU A 538 21.24 -9.93 29.77
CA LEU A 538 21.51 -8.73 28.98
C LEU A 538 20.33 -8.40 28.05
N MET A 539 19.70 -9.41 27.44
CA MET A 539 18.46 -9.25 26.65
C MET A 539 17.34 -8.63 27.48
N LEU A 540 17.11 -9.16 28.69
CA LEU A 540 16.07 -8.67 29.59
C LEU A 540 16.38 -7.24 30.07
N LEU A 541 17.63 -6.98 30.49
CA LEU A 541 18.06 -5.67 30.96
C LEU A 541 17.92 -4.59 29.88
N ILE A 542 18.42 -4.86 28.67
CA ILE A 542 18.32 -3.90 27.55
C ILE A 542 16.86 -3.71 27.16
N SER A 543 16.15 -4.79 26.86
CA SER A 543 14.82 -4.68 26.24
C SER A 543 13.76 -4.18 27.24
N LEU A 544 13.72 -4.72 28.46
CA LEU A 544 12.79 -4.28 29.49
C LEU A 544 13.20 -2.93 30.09
N GLY A 545 14.50 -2.66 30.21
CA GLY A 545 15.00 -1.36 30.66
C GLY A 545 14.63 -0.24 29.70
N VAL A 546 14.84 -0.44 28.40
CA VAL A 546 14.39 0.47 27.33
C VAL A 546 12.87 0.58 27.36
N ALA A 547 12.14 -0.53 27.40
CA ALA A 547 10.68 -0.49 27.44
C ALA A 547 10.16 0.31 28.63
N TYR A 548 10.73 0.11 29.82
CA TYR A 548 10.37 0.85 31.03
C TYR A 548 10.68 2.35 30.89
N LEU A 549 11.89 2.71 30.48
CA LEU A 549 12.30 4.10 30.30
C LEU A 549 11.38 4.86 29.33
N PHE A 550 11.18 4.33 28.12
CA PHE A 550 10.38 5.01 27.10
C PHE A 550 8.88 5.01 27.44
N THR A 551 8.38 3.97 28.12
CA THR A 551 6.99 3.96 28.62
C THR A 551 6.79 5.01 29.72
N MET A 552 7.75 5.17 30.63
CA MET A 552 7.69 6.16 31.70
C MET A 552 7.84 7.59 31.16
N MET A 553 8.69 7.81 30.15
CA MET A 553 8.75 9.09 29.44
C MET A 553 7.45 9.41 28.71
N SER A 554 6.81 8.40 28.09
CA SER A 554 5.49 8.55 27.47
C SER A 554 4.42 8.89 28.51
N ALA A 555 4.43 8.23 29.67
CA ALA A 555 3.51 8.49 30.77
C ALA A 555 3.60 9.95 31.25
N ARG A 556 4.82 10.47 31.46
CA ARG A 556 5.04 11.88 31.82
C ARG A 556 4.46 12.83 30.77
N LYS A 557 4.58 12.49 29.48
CA LYS A 557 3.99 13.29 28.39
C LYS A 557 2.47 13.23 28.37
N PHE A 558 1.86 12.09 28.70
CA PHE A 558 0.41 12.00 28.86
C PHE A 558 -0.09 12.90 30.00
N ASP A 559 0.62 12.92 31.13
CA ASP A 559 0.27 13.77 32.29
C ASP A 559 0.41 15.28 31.99
N LEU A 560 1.43 15.66 31.20
CA LEU A 560 1.65 17.06 30.78
C LEU A 560 0.69 17.52 29.66
N GLY A 561 0.05 16.57 28.97
CA GLY A 561 -0.73 16.84 27.77
C GLY A 561 0.09 16.70 26.48
N ILE A 562 -0.55 16.13 25.45
CA ILE A 562 0.06 15.87 24.14
C ILE A 562 -0.51 16.82 23.10
N GLU A 563 0.36 17.47 22.33
CA GLU A 563 -0.01 18.25 21.15
C GLU A 563 -0.03 17.36 19.90
N ILE A 564 -1.08 17.46 19.10
CA ILE A 564 -1.21 16.72 17.83
C ILE A 564 -1.43 17.71 16.71
N GLU A 565 -0.59 17.63 15.67
CA GLU A 565 -0.75 18.46 14.47
C GLU A 565 -1.97 17.99 13.68
N MET A 566 -2.99 18.83 13.58
CA MET A 566 -4.19 18.55 12.80
C MET A 566 -4.00 19.05 11.36
N VAL A 567 -3.87 18.13 10.41
CA VAL A 567 -3.91 18.47 8.98
C VAL A 567 -5.38 18.59 8.59
N GLN A 568 -5.86 19.81 8.38
CA GLN A 568 -7.17 20.03 7.76
C GLN A 568 -7.06 19.82 6.25
N ASP A 569 -8.07 19.19 5.66
CA ASP A 569 -8.23 18.98 4.21
C ASP A 569 -8.51 20.30 3.44
N THR A 570 -8.57 21.42 4.15
CA THR A 570 -8.69 22.75 3.56
C THR A 570 -7.32 23.21 3.07
N GLY A 571 -7.09 23.06 1.77
CA GLY A 571 -6.10 23.81 1.00
C GLY A 571 -6.36 25.33 0.97
N SER A 572 -6.85 25.91 2.07
CA SER A 572 -6.80 27.34 2.32
C SER A 572 -6.04 27.55 3.62
N LYS A 573 -4.73 27.80 3.51
CA LYS A 573 -4.12 28.74 4.45
C LYS A 573 -4.95 30.02 4.32
N ALA A 574 -5.76 30.33 5.32
CA ALA A 574 -6.37 31.64 5.41
C ALA A 574 -5.23 32.66 5.32
N ALA A 575 -5.24 33.47 4.26
CA ALA A 575 -4.25 34.51 3.98
C ALA A 575 -4.39 35.71 4.93
N LEU A 576 -4.70 35.46 6.21
CA LEU A 576 -4.75 36.46 7.25
C LEU A 576 -3.91 35.94 8.42
N GLY A 577 -2.69 36.47 8.50
CA GLY A 577 -1.77 36.20 9.58
C GLY A 577 -2.38 36.59 10.92
N LYS A 578 -2.89 35.59 11.65
CA LYS A 578 -2.92 35.59 13.11
C LYS A 578 -2.62 34.17 13.56
N LYS A 579 -1.60 34.02 14.40
CA LYS A 579 -1.33 32.80 15.18
C LYS A 579 -2.64 32.38 15.84
N ALA A 580 -3.21 31.24 15.44
CA ALA A 580 -4.22 30.58 16.24
C ALA A 580 -3.52 30.09 17.51
N GLY A 581 -3.98 30.58 18.66
CA GLY A 581 -3.47 30.23 19.96
C GLY A 581 -3.55 28.73 20.24
N SER A 582 -2.66 28.31 21.13
CA SER A 582 -2.64 27.00 21.77
C SER A 582 -4.03 26.62 22.31
N LEU A 583 -4.49 25.41 21.98
CA LEU A 583 -5.51 24.67 22.70
C LEU A 583 -5.02 23.23 22.93
#